data_AF-A0A1F2RCC6-F1
#
_entry.id   AF-A0A1F2RCC6-F1
#
_cell.length_a   1.000
_cell.length_b   1.000
_cell.length_c   1.000
_cell.angle_alpha   90.00
_cell.angle_beta   90.00
_cell.angle_gamma   90.00
#
_symmetry.space_group_name_H-M   'P 1'
#
loop_
_entity.id
_entity.type
_entity.pdbx_description
1 polymer ?
#
loop_
_entity_poly.entity_id
_entity_poly.type
_entity_poly.pdbx_seq_one_letter_code
_entity_poly.pdbx_strand_id
1 'polypeptide(L)' 'MAARYKGEKPAVLDQRTDLTVQTVRFFVRNAVSVMPFFRKTEIGDADLAALAAYLAAKRP' A
#
# COMPACT_ATOMS: atom_id res chain seq x y z
N MET A 1 9.60 -0.07 -17.11
CA MET A 1 9.03 0.41 -15.83
C MET A 1 8.01 1.56 -15.99
N ALA A 2 7.86 2.19 -17.17
CA ALA A 2 6.95 3.33 -17.39
C ALA A 2 5.49 2.97 -17.80
N ALA A 3 5.22 1.74 -18.27
CA ALA A 3 3.91 1.38 -18.83
C ALA A 3 2.79 1.20 -17.78
N ARG A 4 3.13 0.98 -16.50
CA ARG A 4 2.14 0.73 -15.44
C ARG A 4 1.47 1.99 -14.90
N TYR A 5 2.10 3.15 -15.10
CA TYR A 5 1.66 4.40 -14.47
C TYR A 5 1.32 5.49 -15.49
N LYS A 6 1.41 5.27 -16.81
CA LYS A 6 1.09 6.28 -17.85
C LYS A 6 1.61 7.70 -17.52
N GLY A 7 2.79 7.81 -16.91
CA GLY A 7 3.38 9.09 -16.50
C GLY A 7 2.80 9.72 -15.22
N GLU A 8 1.74 9.17 -14.64
CA GLU A 8 1.12 9.63 -13.40
C GLU A 8 1.29 8.57 -12.30
N LYS A 9 2.10 8.88 -11.27
CA LYS A 9 2.11 8.06 -10.06
C LYS A 9 0.66 7.95 -9.56
N PRO A 10 0.16 6.76 -9.19
CA PRO A 10 -1.20 6.61 -8.69
C PRO A 10 -1.27 7.32 -7.33
N ALA A 11 -1.55 8.61 -7.37
CA ALA A 11 -1.61 9.52 -6.24
C ALA A 11 -2.85 9.26 -5.37
N VAL A 12 -3.67 8.27 -5.74
CA VAL A 12 -4.92 7.96 -5.04
C VAL A 12 -4.66 7.48 -3.61
N LEU A 13 -3.59 6.72 -3.36
CA LEU A 13 -3.20 6.36 -1.98
C LEU A 13 -2.59 7.54 -1.22
N ASP A 14 -1.97 8.47 -1.94
CA ASP A 14 -1.35 9.68 -1.37
C ASP A 14 -2.40 10.68 -0.87
N GLN A 15 -3.54 10.74 -1.56
CA GLN A 15 -4.66 11.62 -1.24
C GLN A 15 -5.58 11.04 -0.15
N ARG A 16 -5.35 9.77 0.25
CA ARG A 16 -6.17 9.12 1.27
C ARG A 16 -5.68 9.46 2.67
N THR A 17 -6.50 10.19 3.42
CA THR A 17 -6.28 10.51 4.84
C THR A 17 -6.75 9.40 5.79
N ASP A 18 -7.55 8.45 5.30
CA ASP A 18 -8.16 7.37 6.10
C ASP A 18 -7.33 6.06 6.10
N LEU A 19 -6.02 6.14 5.84
CA LEU A 19 -5.14 4.97 5.85
C LEU A 19 -4.51 4.77 7.23
N THR A 20 -4.96 3.74 7.95
CA THR A 20 -4.30 3.30 9.19
C THR A 20 -3.32 2.17 8.91
N VAL A 21 -2.36 1.97 9.82
CA VAL A 21 -1.40 0.86 9.77
C VAL A 21 -2.12 -0.49 9.65
N GLN A 22 -3.23 -0.68 10.36
CA GLN A 22 -3.99 -1.92 10.31
C GLN A 22 -4.71 -2.10 8.97
N THR A 23 -5.30 -1.03 8.42
CA THR A 23 -5.99 -1.09 7.12
C THR A 23 -5.01 -1.43 6.00
N VAL A 24 -3.80 -0.85 6.01
CA VAL A 24 -2.76 -1.16 5.03
C VAL A 24 -2.30 -2.61 5.14
N ARG A 25 -2.03 -3.09 6.36
CA ARG A 25 -1.66 -4.50 6.59
C ARG A 25 -2.73 -5.46 6.10
N PHE A 26 -4.00 -5.14 6.36
CA PHE A 26 -5.14 -5.94 5.94
C PHE A 26 -5.19 -6.07 4.42
N PHE A 27 -5.13 -4.96 3.67
CA PHE A 27 -5.19 -5.01 2.21
C PHE A 27 -4.00 -5.73 1.57
N VAL A 28 -2.79 -5.53 2.09
CA VAL A 28 -1.59 -6.19 1.56
C VAL A 28 -1.66 -7.71 1.75
N ARG A 29 -2.27 -8.20 2.84
CA ARG A 29 -2.34 -9.64 3.15
C ARG A 29 -3.60 -10.33 2.63
N ASN A 30 -4.73 -9.63 2.53
CA ASN A 30 -6.03 -10.25 2.27
C ASN A 30 -6.59 -9.98 0.88
N ALA A 31 -5.93 -9.13 0.09
CA ALA A 31 -6.45 -8.68 -1.21
C ALA A 31 -7.73 -7.83 -1.03
N VAL A 32 -8.12 -7.10 -2.06
CA VAL A 32 -9.46 -6.48 -2.11
C VAL A 32 -9.90 -6.30 -3.55
N SER A 33 -11.07 -6.84 -3.89
CA SER A 33 -11.63 -6.77 -5.25
C SER A 33 -10.61 -7.24 -6.29
N VAL A 34 -10.23 -6.37 -7.23
CA VAL A 34 -9.27 -6.64 -8.31
C VAL A 34 -7.80 -6.57 -7.88
N MET A 35 -7.50 -6.12 -6.65
CA MET A 35 -6.14 -6.02 -6.14
C MET A 35 -5.72 -7.37 -5.51
N PRO A 36 -4.72 -8.07 -6.07
CA PRO A 36 -4.19 -9.31 -5.48
C PRO A 36 -3.44 -9.03 -4.17
N PHE A 37 -3.40 -10.03 -3.28
CA PHE A 37 -2.60 -9.98 -2.05
C PHE A 37 -1.11 -10.23 -2.34
N PHE A 38 -0.25 -9.77 -1.42
CA PHE A 38 1.18 -10.03 -1.42
C PHE A 38 1.55 -11.09 -0.39
N ARG A 39 2.34 -12.07 -0.82
CA ARG A 39 2.86 -13.14 0.05
C ARG A 39 3.96 -12.60 0.96
N LYS A 40 4.25 -13.31 2.05
CA LYS A 40 5.35 -12.98 2.98
C LYS A 40 6.73 -13.01 2.31
N THR A 41 6.87 -13.80 1.25
CA THR A 41 8.08 -13.89 0.44
C THR A 41 8.28 -12.68 -0.49
N GLU A 42 7.20 -11.94 -0.76
CA GLU A 42 7.22 -10.76 -1.64
C GLU A 42 7.29 -9.48 -0.82
N ILE A 43 6.53 -9.42 0.28
CA ILE A 43 6.58 -8.34 1.27
C ILE A 43 6.74 -8.98 2.66
N GLY A 44 7.96 -8.86 3.18
CA GLY A 44 8.33 -9.30 4.52
C GLY A 44 7.65 -8.46 5.60
N ASP A 45 7.69 -8.95 6.85
CA ASP A 45 7.00 -8.27 7.95
C ASP A 45 7.65 -6.92 8.31
N ALA A 46 8.97 -6.77 8.12
CA ALA A 46 9.67 -5.50 8.28
C ALA A 46 9.28 -4.47 7.21
N ASP A 47 9.26 -4.88 5.93
CA ASP A 47 8.87 -4.01 4.83
C ASP A 47 7.39 -3.62 4.91
N LEU A 48 6.53 -4.56 5.32
CA LEU A 48 5.12 -4.27 5.56
C LEU A 48 4.94 -3.26 6.70
N ALA A 49 5.72 -3.36 7.77
CA ALA A 49 5.68 -2.39 8.86
C ALA A 49 6.14 -1.01 8.39
N ALA A 50 7.23 -0.92 7.62
CA ALA A 50 7.73 0.33 7.07
C ALA A 50 6.72 0.98 6.09
N LEU A 51 6.13 0.19 5.20
CA LEU A 51 5.11 0.66 4.24
C LEU A 51 3.86 1.17 4.96
N ALA A 52 3.37 0.41 5.93
CA ALA A 52 2.19 0.79 6.69
C ALA A 52 2.43 2.05 7.53
N ALA A 53 3.63 2.20 8.11
CA ALA A 53 4.02 3.41 8.82
C ALA A 53 4.12 4.61 7.87
N TYR A 54 4.75 4.46 6.71
CA TYR A 54 4.90 5.53 5.72
C TYR A 54 3.54 6.04 5.20
N LEU A 55 2.64 5.12 4.86
CA LEU A 55 1.30 5.48 4.36
C LEU A 55 0.41 6.06 5.46
N ALA A 56 0.52 5.59 6.70
CA ALA A 56 -0.25 6.13 7.82
C ALA A 56 0.30 7.47 8.36
N ALA A 57 1.61 7.70 8.22
CA ALA A 57 2.26 8.96 8.60
C ALA A 57 1.97 10.09 7.63
N LYS A 58 1.44 9.79 6.42
CA LYS A 58 1.13 10.78 5.38
C LYS A 58 -0.11 11.64 5.64
N ARG A 59 -0.53 11.78 6.91
CA ARG A 59 -1.52 12.80 7.31
C ARG A 59 -0.98 14.20 6.96
N PRO A 60 -1.65 14.97 6.10
CA PRO A 60 -1.41 16.42 6.01
C PRO A 60 -1.92 17.13 7.26
#